data_AF-A0AAW3AVG6-F1
#
_entry.id   AF-A0AAW3AVG6-F1
#
_cell.length_a   1.000
_cell.length_b   1.000
_cell.length_c   1.000
_cell.angle_alpha   90.00
_cell.angle_beta   90.00
_cell.angle_gamma   90.00
#
_symmetry.space_group_name_H-M   'P 1'
#
loop_
_entity.id
_entity.type
_entity.pdbx_description
1 polymer ?
#
loop_
_entity_poly.entity_id
_entity_poly.type
_entity_poly.pdbx_seq_one_letter_code
_entity_poly.pdbx_strand_id
1 'polypeptide(L)'
;MSATPLYRRLYEKAFATGLQKYLKHNRQMLAKLPGVDRRLLFEGPNPAIDRISSIRAFDTYISASHNGFNSPQAYYVAAQPLVWLPRCRTPILCIENRNDFVAGDFVPDASWRALVDKNLYTVYVCYPVGGHLGFLGTPAAEWRGDASEAERLVLRAATNFCETTPWKKAIDRKRMLGRCLWVWWTSSTNRSGTTTAVAIVFATVFPFSTV
;
A
#
# COMPACT_ATOMS: atom_id res chain seq x y z
N MET A 1 12.57 -7.61 -8.08
CA MET A 1 12.05 -8.24 -6.86
C MET A 1 11.80 -9.71 -7.12
N SER A 2 12.69 -10.56 -6.62
CA SER A 2 12.48 -12.01 -6.60
C SER A 2 11.82 -12.38 -5.29
N ALA A 3 10.61 -12.94 -5.33
CA ALA A 3 9.94 -13.43 -4.13
C ALA A 3 10.85 -14.36 -3.32
N THR A 4 11.03 -14.06 -2.04
CA THR A 4 11.84 -14.88 -1.13
C THR A 4 11.26 -16.29 -1.03
N PRO A 5 12.09 -17.33 -0.78
CA PRO A 5 11.58 -18.69 -0.62
C PRO A 5 10.50 -18.82 0.48
N LEU A 6 10.63 -18.03 1.56
CA LEU A 6 9.64 -17.98 2.65
C LEU A 6 8.31 -17.42 2.19
N TYR A 7 8.32 -16.32 1.42
CA TYR A 7 7.10 -15.74 0.85
C TYR A 7 6.33 -16.76 0.00
N ARG A 8 7.03 -17.49 -0.89
CA ARG A 8 6.36 -18.47 -1.77
C ARG A 8 5.71 -19.60 -0.99
N ARG A 9 6.37 -20.04 0.07
CA ARG A 9 5.90 -21.15 0.91
C ARG A 9 4.74 -20.74 1.82
N LEU A 10 4.82 -19.56 2.43
CA LEU A 10 3.86 -19.14 3.46
C LEU A 10 2.67 -18.38 2.90
N TYR A 11 2.89 -17.56 1.86
CA TYR A 11 1.93 -16.52 1.47
C TYR A 11 1.38 -16.71 0.05
N GLU A 12 2.20 -17.09 -0.92
CA GLU A 12 1.83 -17.05 -2.35
C GLU A 12 0.55 -17.83 -2.67
N LYS A 13 0.40 -19.06 -2.14
CA LYS A 13 -0.79 -19.88 -2.41
C LYS A 13 -2.07 -19.28 -1.82
N ALA A 14 -2.00 -18.79 -0.58
CA ALA A 14 -3.15 -18.20 0.10
C ALA A 14 -3.58 -16.91 -0.60
N PHE A 15 -2.62 -16.02 -0.93
CA PHE A 15 -2.89 -14.82 -1.70
C PHE A 15 -3.42 -15.11 -3.10
N ALA A 16 -2.83 -16.06 -3.82
CA ALA A 16 -3.30 -16.45 -5.15
C ALA A 16 -4.76 -16.92 -5.10
N THR A 17 -5.13 -17.71 -4.09
CA THR A 17 -6.51 -18.17 -3.90
C THR A 17 -7.45 -16.99 -3.61
N GLY A 18 -7.03 -16.05 -2.74
CA GLY A 18 -7.78 -14.83 -2.46
C GLY A 18 -7.97 -13.95 -3.69
N LEU A 19 -6.90 -13.75 -4.47
CA LEU A 19 -6.92 -13.00 -5.72
C LEU A 19 -7.83 -13.64 -6.75
N GLN A 20 -7.84 -14.98 -6.88
CA GLN A 20 -8.77 -15.66 -7.78
C GLN A 20 -10.23 -15.41 -7.40
N LYS A 21 -10.56 -15.47 -6.11
CA LYS A 21 -11.91 -15.13 -5.63
C LYS A 21 -12.25 -13.68 -5.94
N TYR A 22 -11.32 -12.76 -5.67
CA TYR A 22 -11.48 -11.34 -5.98
C TYR A 22 -11.70 -11.08 -7.48
N LEU A 23 -10.89 -11.69 -8.34
CA LEU A 23 -10.98 -11.56 -9.80
C LEU A 23 -12.34 -12.03 -10.33
N LYS A 24 -12.82 -13.19 -9.84
CA LYS A 24 -14.12 -13.75 -10.21
C LYS A 24 -15.27 -12.84 -9.75
N HIS A 25 -15.21 -12.39 -8.49
CA HIS A 25 -16.25 -11.53 -7.92
C HIS A 25 -16.32 -10.17 -8.62
N ASN A 26 -15.17 -9.56 -8.92
CA ASN A 26 -15.08 -8.20 -9.45
C ASN A 26 -14.90 -8.13 -10.97
N ARG A 27 -15.18 -9.22 -11.69
CA ARG A 27 -14.90 -9.37 -13.12
C ARG A 27 -15.43 -8.19 -13.97
N GLN A 28 -16.65 -7.76 -13.71
CA GLN A 28 -17.28 -6.67 -14.46
C GLN A 28 -16.61 -5.31 -14.21
N MET A 29 -16.14 -5.06 -12.97
CA MET A 29 -15.41 -3.85 -12.64
C MET A 29 -14.02 -3.88 -13.28
N LEU A 30 -13.31 -5.00 -13.14
CA LEU A 30 -11.95 -5.17 -13.67
C LEU A 30 -11.90 -5.01 -15.19
N ALA A 31 -12.94 -5.46 -15.92
CA ALA A 31 -13.04 -5.25 -17.35
C ALA A 31 -13.09 -3.76 -17.73
N LYS A 32 -13.58 -2.89 -16.85
CA LYS A 32 -13.70 -1.44 -17.10
C LYS A 32 -12.43 -0.66 -16.74
N LEU A 33 -11.42 -1.31 -16.17
CA LEU A 33 -10.18 -0.64 -15.81
C LEU A 33 -9.43 -0.17 -17.08
N PRO A 34 -9.00 1.10 -17.14
CA PRO A 34 -8.16 1.57 -18.24
C PRO A 34 -6.84 0.79 -18.25
N GLY A 35 -6.26 0.57 -19.42
CA GLY A 35 -4.97 -0.12 -19.60
C GLY A 35 -5.02 -1.65 -19.53
N VAL A 36 -6.13 -2.23 -19.05
CA VAL A 36 -6.33 -3.68 -18.99
C VAL A 36 -6.79 -4.22 -20.35
N ASP A 37 -6.13 -5.26 -20.86
CA ASP A 37 -6.52 -5.92 -22.12
C ASP A 37 -7.81 -6.73 -21.94
N ARG A 38 -8.93 -6.13 -22.32
CA ARG A 38 -10.26 -6.71 -22.16
C ARG A 38 -10.44 -8.00 -22.95
N ARG A 39 -9.94 -8.03 -24.18
CA ARG A 39 -10.10 -9.17 -25.09
C ARG A 39 -9.34 -10.38 -24.55
N LEU A 40 -8.10 -10.18 -24.14
CA LEU A 40 -7.27 -11.24 -23.57
C LEU A 40 -7.84 -11.77 -22.26
N LEU A 41 -8.26 -10.87 -21.36
CA LEU A 41 -8.56 -11.24 -19.98
C LEU A 41 -9.99 -11.72 -19.78
N PHE A 42 -10.97 -11.23 -20.53
CA PHE A 42 -12.38 -11.47 -20.21
C PHE A 42 -13.17 -12.19 -21.30
N GLU A 43 -12.69 -12.19 -22.54
CA GLU A 43 -13.39 -12.74 -23.72
C GLU A 43 -12.85 -14.12 -24.13
N GLY A 44 -13.66 -14.87 -24.89
CA GLY A 44 -13.31 -16.19 -25.41
C GLY A 44 -13.65 -17.37 -24.47
N PRO A 45 -13.46 -18.62 -24.95
CA PRO A 45 -13.87 -19.83 -24.23
C PRO A 45 -12.99 -20.16 -23.02
N ASN A 46 -11.76 -19.63 -22.96
CA ASN A 46 -10.84 -19.82 -21.85
C ASN A 46 -10.10 -18.50 -21.55
N PRO A 47 -10.80 -17.52 -20.96
CA PRO A 47 -10.29 -16.17 -20.77
C PRO A 47 -9.11 -16.18 -19.78
N ALA A 48 -8.09 -15.33 -20.03
CA ALA A 48 -6.85 -15.39 -19.26
C ALA A 48 -7.03 -15.10 -17.76
N ILE A 49 -8.07 -14.34 -17.38
CA ILE A 49 -8.36 -14.03 -15.97
C ILE A 49 -8.58 -15.28 -15.11
N ASP A 50 -9.13 -16.36 -15.67
CA ASP A 50 -9.42 -17.60 -14.93
C ASP A 50 -8.15 -18.43 -14.67
N ARG A 51 -7.05 -18.09 -15.36
CA ARG A 51 -5.74 -18.72 -15.24
C ARG A 51 -4.76 -17.93 -14.37
N ILE A 52 -5.16 -16.76 -13.86
CA ILE A 52 -4.33 -15.99 -12.93
C ILE A 52 -4.27 -16.74 -11.61
N SER A 53 -3.08 -17.25 -11.28
CA SER A 53 -2.83 -18.10 -10.11
C SER A 53 -1.63 -17.65 -9.28
N SER A 54 -1.11 -16.45 -9.55
CA SER A 54 -0.02 -15.85 -8.78
C SER A 54 -0.18 -14.34 -8.70
N ILE A 55 0.40 -13.74 -7.65
CA ILE A 55 0.47 -12.28 -7.49
C ILE A 55 1.17 -11.67 -8.69
N ARG A 56 2.25 -12.29 -9.18
CA ARG A 56 2.98 -11.77 -10.34
C ARG A 56 2.15 -11.75 -11.63
N ALA A 57 1.31 -12.76 -11.85
CA ALA A 57 0.39 -12.76 -12.98
C ALA A 57 -0.67 -11.67 -12.82
N PHE A 58 -1.24 -11.51 -11.63
CA PHE A 58 -2.15 -10.42 -11.33
C PHE A 58 -1.50 -9.05 -11.59
N ASP A 59 -0.27 -8.84 -11.13
CA ASP A 59 0.44 -7.58 -11.35
C ASP A 59 0.75 -7.33 -12.81
N THR A 60 1.06 -8.37 -13.58
CA THR A 60 1.38 -8.22 -15.00
C THR A 60 0.14 -7.82 -15.78
N TYR A 61 -0.98 -8.50 -15.57
CA TYR A 61 -2.18 -8.34 -16.38
C TYR A 61 -3.14 -7.27 -15.87
N ILE A 62 -3.12 -6.98 -14.57
CA ILE A 62 -4.05 -6.05 -13.90
C ILE A 62 -3.28 -4.86 -13.32
N SER A 63 -2.41 -5.05 -12.33
CA SER A 63 -1.84 -3.90 -11.58
C SER A 63 -0.98 -2.98 -12.46
N ALA A 64 0.03 -3.53 -13.15
CA ALA A 64 0.96 -2.75 -13.96
C ALA A 64 0.27 -2.17 -15.19
N SER A 65 -0.49 -2.99 -15.91
CA SER A 65 -1.24 -2.58 -17.11
C SER A 65 -2.23 -1.47 -16.80
N HIS A 66 -3.00 -1.60 -15.72
CA HIS A 66 -3.95 -0.59 -15.29
C HIS A 66 -3.30 0.75 -14.96
N ASN A 67 -2.11 0.69 -14.35
CA ASN A 67 -1.33 1.87 -14.00
C ASN A 67 -0.43 2.38 -15.13
N GLY A 68 -0.52 1.83 -16.34
CA GLY A 68 0.23 2.28 -17.52
C GLY A 68 1.70 1.87 -17.53
N PHE A 69 2.07 0.82 -16.79
CA PHE A 69 3.43 0.27 -16.77
C PHE A 69 3.53 -0.99 -17.62
N ASN A 70 4.63 -1.09 -18.37
CA ASN A 70 4.90 -2.24 -19.24
C ASN A 70 5.35 -3.50 -18.48
N SER A 71 5.64 -3.39 -17.18
CA SER A 71 6.01 -4.52 -16.34
C SER A 71 5.70 -4.26 -14.86
N PRO A 72 5.45 -5.32 -14.07
CA PRO A 72 5.37 -5.22 -12.61
C PRO A 72 6.60 -4.56 -12.00
N GLN A 73 7.79 -4.83 -12.54
CA GLN A 73 9.04 -4.26 -12.03
C GLN A 73 9.05 -2.74 -12.19
N ALA A 74 8.65 -2.22 -13.35
CA ALA A 74 8.57 -0.78 -13.57
C ALA A 74 7.53 -0.14 -12.66
N TYR A 75 6.38 -0.80 -12.47
CA TYR A 75 5.34 -0.37 -11.54
C TYR A 75 5.86 -0.28 -10.10
N TYR A 76 6.50 -1.34 -9.58
CA TYR A 76 7.02 -1.36 -8.20
C TYR A 76 8.15 -0.35 -7.98
N VAL A 77 9.06 -0.17 -8.94
CA VAL A 77 10.11 0.86 -8.86
C VAL A 77 9.48 2.25 -8.78
N ALA A 78 8.47 2.55 -9.61
CA ALA A 78 7.80 3.84 -9.58
C ALA A 78 6.95 4.05 -8.32
N ALA A 79 6.40 2.98 -7.76
CA ALA A 79 5.63 3.01 -6.52
C ALA A 79 6.50 3.16 -5.26
N GLN A 80 7.81 2.91 -5.36
CA GLN A 80 8.71 2.92 -4.21
C GLN A 80 8.71 4.31 -3.51
N PRO A 81 8.53 4.36 -2.17
CA PRO A 81 8.41 5.62 -1.44
C PRO A 81 9.58 6.58 -1.67
N LEU A 82 10.81 6.06 -1.80
CA LEU A 82 12.01 6.86 -2.03
C LEU A 82 11.97 7.70 -3.32
N VAL A 83 11.13 7.36 -4.29
CA VAL A 83 11.02 8.08 -5.58
C VAL A 83 10.24 9.39 -5.43
N TRP A 84 9.25 9.42 -4.54
CA TRP A 84 8.30 10.53 -4.42
C TRP A 84 8.35 11.25 -3.07
N LEU A 85 8.76 10.56 -1.99
CA LEU A 85 8.92 11.19 -0.66
C LEU A 85 9.85 12.40 -0.64
N PRO A 86 10.98 12.48 -1.39
CA PRO A 86 11.81 13.69 -1.38
C PRO A 86 11.09 14.98 -1.79
N ARG A 87 9.97 14.86 -2.51
CA ARG A 87 9.15 15.99 -2.99
C ARG A 87 7.90 16.20 -2.14
N CYS A 88 7.65 15.33 -1.17
CA CYS A 88 6.47 15.39 -0.33
C CYS A 88 6.65 16.41 0.80
N ARG A 89 5.69 17.35 0.93
CA ARG A 89 5.63 18.35 2.01
C ARG A 89 4.54 18.05 3.04
N THR A 90 3.80 17.00 2.80
CA THR A 90 2.78 16.48 3.70
C THR A 90 3.51 15.66 4.78
N PRO A 91 3.24 15.86 6.07
CA PRO A 91 3.80 15.01 7.12
C PRO A 91 3.45 13.54 6.88
N ILE A 92 4.45 12.67 6.86
CA ILE A 92 4.29 11.23 6.60
C ILE A 92 5.03 10.43 7.65
N LEU A 93 4.34 9.44 8.21
CA LEU A 93 4.93 8.40 9.03
C LEU A 93 5.05 7.12 8.19
N CYS A 94 6.28 6.74 7.87
CA CYS A 94 6.61 5.48 7.22
C CYS A 94 6.97 4.43 8.27
N ILE A 95 6.26 3.30 8.26
CA ILE A 95 6.50 2.18 9.16
C ILE A 95 6.88 0.95 8.32
N GLU A 96 7.95 0.28 8.71
CA GLU A 96 8.45 -0.94 8.06
C GLU A 96 8.86 -1.98 9.11
N ASN A 97 8.83 -3.26 8.74
CA ASN A 97 9.30 -4.36 9.57
C ASN A 97 10.39 -5.14 8.83
N ARG A 98 11.54 -5.39 9.47
CA ARG A 98 12.69 -6.08 8.82
C ARG A 98 12.37 -7.49 8.35
N ASN A 99 11.37 -8.14 8.96
CA ASN A 99 10.92 -9.48 8.61
C ASN A 99 9.61 -9.48 7.80
N ASP A 100 9.25 -8.37 7.14
CA ASP A 100 8.15 -8.34 6.17
C ASP A 100 8.60 -8.92 4.81
N PHE A 101 8.34 -10.22 4.62
CA PHE A 101 8.65 -10.90 3.36
C PHE A 101 7.65 -10.61 2.22
N VAL A 102 6.55 -9.89 2.49
CA VAL A 102 5.50 -9.55 1.53
C VAL A 102 5.78 -8.19 0.89
N ALA A 103 6.28 -7.21 1.65
CA ALA A 103 6.71 -5.90 1.11
C ALA A 103 7.91 -5.99 0.16
N GLY A 104 8.64 -7.11 0.19
CA GLY A 104 9.68 -7.44 -0.77
C GLY A 104 11.09 -7.18 -0.26
N ASP A 105 11.97 -6.71 -1.13
CA ASP A 105 13.38 -6.50 -0.79
C ASP A 105 13.51 -5.26 0.11
N PHE A 106 14.22 -5.43 1.23
CA PHE A 106 14.41 -4.36 2.21
C PHE A 106 15.20 -3.20 1.62
N VAL A 107 14.71 -1.98 1.84
CA VAL A 107 15.41 -0.75 1.45
C VAL A 107 16.51 -0.46 2.48
N PRO A 108 17.79 -0.33 2.08
CA PRO A 108 18.87 -0.15 3.05
C PRO A 108 18.67 1.08 3.95
N ASP A 109 18.92 0.92 5.26
CA ASP A 109 18.78 1.99 6.27
C ASP A 109 19.45 3.31 5.84
N ALA A 110 20.60 3.24 5.15
CA ALA A 110 21.31 4.41 4.65
C ALA A 110 20.47 5.26 3.68
N SER A 111 19.63 4.62 2.87
CA SER A 111 18.74 5.31 1.92
C SER A 111 17.61 6.05 2.66
N TRP A 112 17.04 5.40 3.69
CA TRP A 112 16.05 6.03 4.56
C TRP A 112 16.64 7.19 5.36
N ARG A 113 17.84 7.02 5.94
CA ARG A 113 18.56 8.11 6.63
C ARG A 113 18.78 9.30 5.70
N ALA A 114 19.32 9.07 4.51
CA ALA A 114 19.55 10.12 3.52
C ALA A 114 18.27 10.85 3.09
N LEU A 115 17.12 10.17 3.11
CA LEU A 115 15.81 10.78 2.85
C LEU A 115 15.37 11.67 4.02
N VAL A 116 15.34 11.14 5.25
CA VAL A 116 14.83 11.88 6.42
C VAL A 116 15.70 13.08 6.77
N ASP A 117 17.02 12.99 6.52
CA ASP A 117 17.94 14.12 6.70
C ASP A 117 17.62 15.30 5.76
N LYS A 118 17.02 15.01 4.60
CA LYS A 118 16.69 16.01 3.57
C LYS A 118 15.21 16.41 3.56
N ASN A 119 14.33 15.58 4.13
CA ASN A 119 12.89 15.86 4.18
C ASN A 119 12.36 15.81 5.60
N LEU A 120 12.25 16.98 6.22
CA LEU A 120 11.71 17.20 7.57
C LEU A 120 10.24 16.76 7.74
N TYR A 121 9.52 16.52 6.65
CA TYR A 121 8.13 16.04 6.68
C TYR A 121 8.03 14.51 6.72
N THR A 122 9.15 13.78 6.62
CA THR A 122 9.13 12.31 6.64
C THR A 122 9.74 11.77 7.92
N VAL A 123 8.98 10.94 8.63
CA VAL A 123 9.47 10.13 9.75
C VAL A 123 9.50 8.68 9.31
N TYR A 124 10.61 7.99 9.56
CA TYR A 124 10.75 6.56 9.27
C TYR A 124 11.01 5.78 10.56
N VAL A 125 10.22 4.73 10.79
CA VAL A 125 10.38 3.80 11.90
C VAL A 125 10.45 2.37 11.35
N CYS A 126 11.52 1.66 11.70
CA CYS A 126 11.71 0.27 11.31
C CYS A 126 11.72 -0.61 12.56
N TYR A 127 10.78 -1.55 12.66
CA TYR A 127 10.79 -2.56 13.71
C TYR A 127 11.62 -3.78 13.29
N PRO A 128 12.35 -4.41 14.22
CA PRO A 128 13.11 -5.62 13.90
C PRO A 128 12.22 -6.82 13.57
N VAL A 129 11.00 -6.85 14.13
CA VAL A 129 10.01 -7.92 13.97
C VAL A 129 8.60 -7.34 13.92
N GLY A 130 7.69 -8.06 13.26
CA GLY A 130 6.26 -7.74 13.17
C GLY A 130 5.58 -8.36 11.94
N GLY A 131 6.37 -8.75 10.93
CA GLY A 131 5.89 -9.30 9.66
C GLY A 131 5.11 -8.26 8.85
N HIS A 132 4.35 -8.72 7.86
CA HIS A 132 3.60 -7.82 6.97
C HIS A 132 2.50 -7.03 7.68
N LEU A 133 1.81 -7.68 8.61
CA LEU A 133 0.75 -7.03 9.37
C LEU A 133 1.31 -6.21 10.53
N GLY A 134 2.60 -6.31 10.87
CA GLY A 134 3.33 -5.38 11.74
C GLY A 134 2.86 -5.19 13.18
N PHE A 135 1.74 -5.78 13.55
CA PHE A 135 1.03 -5.50 14.80
C PHE A 135 0.93 -6.71 15.73
N LEU A 136 1.45 -7.87 15.32
CA LEU A 136 1.40 -9.06 16.15
C LEU A 136 2.55 -9.05 17.18
N GLY A 137 2.18 -9.04 18.45
CA GLY A 137 3.06 -9.31 19.58
C GLY A 137 3.41 -10.78 19.74
N THR A 138 3.92 -11.14 20.92
CA THR A 138 4.14 -12.56 21.27
C THR A 138 2.79 -13.28 21.38
N PRO A 139 2.70 -14.62 21.18
CA PRO A 139 1.45 -15.35 21.36
C PRO A 139 0.77 -15.10 22.72
N ALA A 140 1.55 -14.91 23.78
CA ALA A 140 1.02 -14.58 25.10
C ALA A 140 0.46 -13.15 25.18
N ALA A 141 1.08 -12.19 24.49
CA ALA A 141 0.58 -10.81 24.37
C ALA A 141 -0.72 -10.78 23.56
N GLU A 142 -0.76 -11.48 22.41
CA GLU A 142 -1.96 -11.64 21.59
C GLU A 142 -3.11 -12.28 22.39
N TRP A 143 -2.81 -13.34 23.15
CA TRP A 143 -3.80 -14.00 24.00
C TRP A 143 -4.40 -13.08 25.05
N ARG A 144 -3.60 -12.16 25.62
CA ARG A 144 -4.07 -11.16 26.58
C ARG A 144 -4.73 -9.95 25.93
N GLY A 145 -4.65 -9.81 24.61
CA GLY A 145 -5.09 -8.61 23.90
C GLY A 145 -4.21 -7.39 24.21
N ASP A 146 -2.93 -7.61 24.54
CA ASP A 146 -1.98 -6.52 24.80
C ASP A 146 -1.64 -5.80 23.48
N ALA A 147 -1.81 -4.47 23.44
CA ALA A 147 -1.44 -3.69 22.26
C ALA A 147 0.08 -3.71 22.01
N SER A 148 0.48 -3.99 20.77
CA SER A 148 1.86 -3.96 20.30
C SER A 148 2.42 -2.53 20.24
N GLU A 149 3.75 -2.40 20.23
CA GLU A 149 4.41 -1.10 20.12
C GLU A 149 4.11 -0.38 18.80
N ALA A 150 3.92 -1.13 17.72
CA ALA A 150 3.52 -0.58 16.43
C ALA A 150 2.08 -0.03 16.48
N GLU A 151 1.15 -0.74 17.13
CA GLU A 151 -0.22 -0.24 17.35
C GLU A 151 -0.22 1.03 18.20
N ARG A 152 0.54 1.02 19.30
CA ARG A 152 0.69 2.18 20.18
C ARG A 152 1.26 3.38 19.43
N LEU A 153 2.28 3.18 18.57
CA LEU A 153 2.85 4.25 17.75
C LEU A 153 1.80 4.83 16.79
N VAL A 154 1.10 3.97 16.05
CA VAL A 154 0.07 4.39 15.08
C VAL A 154 -1.05 5.16 15.78
N LEU A 155 -1.57 4.64 16.90
CA LEU A 155 -2.62 5.29 17.67
C LEU A 155 -2.17 6.64 18.22
N ARG A 156 -0.97 6.72 18.81
CA ARG A 156 -0.44 7.99 19.33
C ARG A 156 -0.21 9.01 18.22
N ALA A 157 0.33 8.59 17.08
CA ALA A 157 0.54 9.46 15.92
C ALA A 157 -0.80 10.01 15.40
N ALA A 158 -1.81 9.16 15.28
CA ALA A 158 -3.16 9.54 14.85
C ALA A 158 -3.83 10.49 15.86
N THR A 159 -3.78 10.18 17.16
CA THR A 159 -4.32 11.05 18.22
C THR A 159 -3.65 12.41 18.21
N ASN A 160 -2.31 12.47 18.20
CA ASN A 160 -1.57 13.72 18.14
C ASN A 160 -1.92 14.53 16.89
N PHE A 161 -2.06 13.88 15.73
CA PHE A 161 -2.49 14.56 14.51
C PHE A 161 -3.89 15.16 14.64
N CYS A 162 -4.84 14.41 15.21
CA CYS A 162 -6.20 14.88 15.44
C CYS A 162 -6.26 16.06 16.42
N GLU A 163 -5.44 16.05 17.48
CA GLU A 163 -5.43 17.09 18.52
C GLU A 163 -4.72 18.39 18.06
N THR A 164 -3.64 18.25 17.29
CA THR A 164 -2.81 19.40 16.85
C THR A 164 -3.30 20.02 15.55
N THR A 165 -4.14 19.33 14.78
CA THR A 165 -4.73 19.87 13.56
C THR A 165 -6.05 20.59 13.89
N PRO A 166 -6.24 21.87 13.56
CA PRO A 166 -7.48 22.59 13.86
C PRO A 166 -8.63 22.15 12.95
N TRP A 167 -9.37 21.10 13.33
CA TRP A 167 -10.52 20.56 12.58
C TRP A 167 -11.77 21.46 12.54
N LYS A 168 -11.86 22.49 13.41
CA LYS A 168 -13.08 23.27 13.64
C LYS A 168 -13.52 24.22 12.51
N LYS A 169 -12.82 24.32 11.37
CA LYS A 169 -13.18 25.25 10.27
C LYS A 169 -13.52 24.60 8.92
N ALA A 170 -13.46 23.27 8.78
CA ALA A 170 -13.42 22.62 7.46
C ALA A 170 -14.61 21.69 7.12
N ILE A 171 -15.80 21.93 7.70
CA ILE A 171 -17.03 21.23 7.30
C ILE A 171 -17.85 22.14 6.37
N ASP A 172 -17.39 22.32 5.12
CA ASP A 172 -18.31 22.67 4.02
C ASP A 172 -17.79 22.20 2.64
N ARG A 173 -18.54 21.25 2.07
CA ARG A 173 -18.75 20.84 0.66
C ARG A 173 -17.62 20.64 -0.38
N LYS A 174 -17.68 19.40 -0.90
CA LYS A 174 -17.71 18.90 -2.31
C LYS A 174 -16.54 19.19 -3.28
N ARG A 175 -16.12 18.05 -3.87
CA ARG A 175 -15.35 17.80 -5.11
C ARG A 175 -13.81 17.90 -5.04
N MET A 176 -13.13 16.77 -5.24
CA MET A 176 -12.42 16.50 -6.50
C MET A 176 -11.99 15.04 -6.66
N LEU A 177 -12.22 14.53 -7.87
CA LEU A 177 -11.71 13.28 -8.44
C LEU A 177 -10.36 13.55 -9.10
N GLY A 178 -9.42 12.60 -9.05
CA GLY A 178 -8.45 12.42 -10.12
C GLY A 178 -7.02 12.09 -9.71
N ARG A 179 -6.68 10.80 -9.87
CA ARG A 179 -5.34 10.23 -10.10
C ARG A 179 -4.30 10.45 -8.99
N CYS A 180 -4.08 9.43 -8.17
CA CYS A 180 -2.74 8.94 -7.84
C CYS A 180 -2.85 7.64 -7.03
N LEU A 181 -2.04 6.66 -7.45
CA LEU A 181 -1.50 5.51 -6.73
C LEU A 181 -2.09 5.27 -5.32
N TRP A 182 -2.81 4.15 -5.17
CA TRP A 182 -3.42 3.72 -3.91
C TRP A 182 -2.34 3.41 -2.86
N VAL A 183 -1.95 4.45 -2.14
CA VAL A 183 -1.52 4.40 -0.74
C VAL A 183 -2.81 4.43 0.09
N TRP A 184 -2.88 3.76 1.24
CA TRP A 184 -4.01 3.91 2.14
C TRP A 184 -4.13 5.39 2.55
N TRP A 185 -5.02 6.10 1.87
CA TRP A 185 -5.12 7.56 1.86
C TRP A 185 -6.40 7.95 2.59
N THR A 186 -6.28 8.38 3.84
CA THR A 186 -7.31 9.22 4.45
C THR A 186 -6.88 10.67 4.24
N SER A 187 -7.49 11.37 3.27
CA SER A 187 -7.41 12.83 3.23
C SER A 187 -8.73 13.46 2.83
N SER A 188 -9.02 14.62 3.41
CA SER A 188 -9.89 15.62 2.82
C SER A 188 -9.02 16.79 2.36
N THR A 189 -9.38 17.43 1.25
CA THR A 189 -8.61 18.52 0.60
C THR A 189 -9.37 19.85 0.70
N ASN A 190 -8.64 20.97 0.87
CA ASN A 190 -9.17 22.36 0.86
C ASN A 190 -8.50 23.22 -0.24
N ARG A 191 -9.17 24.30 -0.65
CA ARG A 191 -8.88 25.22 -1.77
C ARG A 191 -7.67 26.17 -1.62
N SER A 192 -6.89 26.11 -0.54
CA SER A 192 -5.73 27.00 -0.36
C SER A 192 -4.40 26.44 -0.87
N GLY A 193 -4.38 25.25 -1.47
CA GLY A 193 -3.14 24.62 -1.93
C GLY A 193 -2.21 24.12 -0.81
N THR A 194 -2.67 24.13 0.44
CA THR A 194 -1.95 23.54 1.58
C THR A 194 -2.59 22.20 1.92
N THR A 195 -1.92 21.11 1.55
CA THR A 195 -2.30 19.74 1.93
C THR A 195 -1.68 19.43 3.28
N THR A 196 -2.51 19.30 4.32
CA THR A 196 -2.10 18.63 5.56
C THR A 196 -2.86 17.31 5.63
N ALA A 197 -2.20 16.25 5.16
CA ALA A 197 -2.60 14.88 5.43
C ALA A 197 -1.52 14.25 6.31
N VAL A 198 -1.86 13.24 7.09
CA VAL A 198 -0.88 12.27 7.55
C VAL A 198 -1.15 11.03 6.72
N ALA A 199 -0.28 10.76 5.75
CA ALA A 199 -0.29 9.45 5.12
C ALA A 199 0.47 8.52 6.06
N ILE A 200 -0.25 7.57 6.66
CA ILE A 200 0.39 6.35 7.16
C ILE A 200 0.62 5.50 5.92
N VAL A 201 1.80 5.66 5.34
CA VAL A 201 2.20 4.82 4.22
C VAL A 201 2.62 3.49 4.84
N PHE A 202 1.70 2.54 4.88
CA PHE A 202 2.13 1.16 4.78
C PHE A 202 2.76 1.04 3.41
N ALA A 203 4.04 0.68 3.34
CA ALA A 203 4.70 0.33 2.09
C ALA A 203 4.15 -1.03 1.62
N THR A 204 2.84 -1.12 1.38
CA THR A 204 2.16 -2.33 0.98
C THR A 204 1.22 -1.97 -0.18
N VAL A 205 1.64 -2.41 -1.36
CA VAL A 205 0.90 -2.21 -2.60
C VAL A 205 -0.17 -3.30 -2.67
N PHE A 206 -1.40 -3.00 -2.26
CA PHE A 206 -2.56 -3.83 -2.57
C PHE A 206 -3.76 -2.96 -2.99
N PRO A 207 -4.44 -3.28 -4.11
CA PRO A 207 -5.60 -2.55 -4.56
C PRO A 207 -6.84 -3.01 -3.77
N PHE A 208 -7.38 -2.15 -2.92
CA PHE A 208 -8.72 -2.31 -2.36
C PHE A 208 -9.54 -1.07 -2.64
N SER A 209 -10.48 -1.15 -3.60
CA SER A 209 -11.54 -0.16 -3.75
C SER A 209 -12.76 -0.65 -2.98
N THR A 210 -13.17 0.07 -1.94
CA THR A 210 -14.51 -0.04 -1.35
C THR A 210 -15.54 0.45 -2.37
N VAL A 211 -16.51 -0.41 -2.66
CA VAL A 211 -17.83 -0.04 -3.23
C VAL A 211 -18.64 0.65 -2.13
#